data_AF-A0A2D5S6H6-F1
#
_entry.id   AF-A0A2D5S6H6-F1
#
_cell.length_a   1.000
_cell.length_b   1.000
_cell.length_c   1.000
_cell.angle_alpha   90.00
_cell.angle_beta   90.00
_cell.angle_gamma   90.00
#
_symmetry.space_group_name_H-M   'P 1'
#
loop_
_entity.id
_entity.type
_entity.pdbx_description
1 polymer ?
#
loop_
_entity_poly.entity_id
_entity_poly.type
_entity_poly.pdbx_seq_one_letter_code
_entity_poly.pdbx_strand_id
1 'polypeptide(L)'
;MAVATGITTAASADIYGAYTVNYQVTAEDFGGASVTVNVQDLYLASDDAADVALNVFNLDLVDSAKVTYFQSFTSTGWIAQNAGGPFDAPALRRADSFVTMGGFDQDVLLPAQAPGAGAGTGIDPNFGGNSTNYPGDLAGWYNGSPPNLNGQVGQVPQGPGGSFGLGVLIGRFAYDGDFDLTDSTLEVTWNQGLGTPGVQGGFTVNVPAPGAFAFLGLAGLVGGRRRR
;
A
#
# COMPACT_ATOMS: atom_id res chain seq x y z
N MET A 1 30.34 18.08 -38.33
CA MET A 1 30.18 16.99 -37.35
C MET A 1 29.32 17.55 -36.22
N ALA A 2 28.01 17.29 -36.24
CA ALA A 2 27.09 17.83 -35.24
C ALA A 2 26.96 16.81 -34.10
N VAL A 3 27.40 17.19 -32.91
CA VAL A 3 27.19 16.40 -31.69
C VAL A 3 25.78 16.69 -31.21
N ALA A 4 24.87 15.74 -31.40
CA ALA A 4 23.55 15.78 -30.80
C ALA A 4 23.71 15.49 -29.29
N THR A 5 23.52 16.51 -28.46
CA THR A 5 23.42 16.35 -27.01
C THR A 5 22.05 15.74 -26.72
N GLY A 6 22.00 14.41 -26.61
CA GLY A 6 20.81 13.71 -26.13
C GLY A 6 20.61 14.04 -24.66
N ILE A 7 19.53 14.74 -24.33
CA ILE A 7 19.03 14.81 -22.96
C ILE A 7 18.45 13.43 -22.67
N THR A 8 19.26 12.56 -22.07
CA THR A 8 18.73 11.36 -21.41
C THR A 8 18.11 11.82 -20.11
N THR A 9 16.79 11.92 -20.07
CA THR A 9 16.07 11.93 -18.79
C THR A 9 16.36 10.60 -18.13
N ALA A 10 17.22 10.59 -17.11
CA ALA A 10 17.32 9.42 -16.24
C ALA A 10 15.93 9.18 -15.65
N ALA A 11 15.37 7.98 -15.83
CA ALA A 11 14.19 7.58 -15.09
C ALA A 11 14.56 7.63 -13.60
N SER A 12 13.87 8.48 -12.85
CA SER A 12 13.95 8.51 -11.40
C SER A 12 12.75 7.74 -10.90
N ALA A 13 12.93 6.85 -9.93
CA ALA A 13 11.81 6.19 -9.29
C ALA A 13 10.84 7.24 -8.72
N ASP A 14 9.54 7.05 -8.97
CA ASP A 14 8.50 8.04 -8.65
C ASP A 14 7.27 7.37 -8.02
N ILE A 15 7.28 7.32 -6.68
CA ILE A 15 6.07 7.10 -5.92
C ILE A 15 5.36 8.45 -5.78
N TYR A 16 4.17 8.57 -6.36
CA TYR A 16 3.46 9.86 -6.47
C TYR A 16 2.21 9.96 -5.58
N GLY A 17 1.88 8.94 -4.78
CA GLY A 17 0.73 9.02 -3.90
C GLY A 17 0.49 7.80 -3.02
N ALA A 18 -0.35 7.99 -2.01
CA ALA A 18 -0.91 6.94 -1.18
C ALA A 18 -2.44 6.97 -1.29
N TYR A 19 -3.07 5.82 -1.48
CA TYR A 19 -4.52 5.72 -1.68
C TYR A 19 -5.08 4.45 -1.09
N THR A 20 -6.38 4.43 -0.85
CA THR A 20 -7.07 3.23 -0.36
C THR A 20 -7.99 2.60 -1.40
N VAL A 21 -8.12 1.28 -1.30
CA VAL A 21 -9.16 0.51 -1.99
C VAL A 21 -10.11 -0.03 -0.93
N ASN A 22 -11.35 0.44 -0.99
CA ASN A 22 -12.34 0.23 0.06
C ASN A 22 -13.36 -0.82 -0.37
N TYR A 23 -13.66 -1.77 0.51
CA TYR A 23 -14.67 -2.81 0.25
C TYR A 23 -15.18 -3.39 1.58
N GLN A 24 -16.23 -4.22 1.51
CA GLN A 24 -16.75 -4.94 2.66
C GLN A 24 -16.50 -6.44 2.49
N VAL A 25 -16.12 -7.12 3.57
CA VAL A 25 -15.93 -8.56 3.61
C VAL A 25 -16.87 -9.15 4.64
N THR A 26 -17.53 -10.25 4.27
CA THR A 26 -18.13 -11.18 5.25
C THR A 26 -17.44 -12.52 5.07
N ALA A 27 -16.82 -13.03 6.13
CA ALA A 27 -16.02 -14.24 6.08
C ALA A 27 -16.08 -14.99 7.43
N GLU A 28 -15.89 -16.31 7.38
CA GLU A 28 -15.80 -17.12 8.59
C GLU A 28 -14.39 -17.01 9.19
N ASP A 29 -14.33 -16.76 10.49
CA ASP A 29 -13.09 -16.84 11.28
C ASP A 29 -12.88 -18.25 11.81
N PHE A 30 -11.73 -18.48 12.45
CA PHE A 30 -11.41 -19.74 13.08
C PHE A 30 -12.51 -20.16 14.08
N GLY A 31 -13.08 -21.36 13.88
CA GLY A 31 -14.22 -21.85 14.67
C GLY A 31 -15.60 -21.60 14.03
N GLY A 32 -15.66 -20.98 12.84
CA GLY A 32 -16.87 -20.90 12.02
C GLY A 32 -17.79 -19.71 12.32
N ALA A 33 -17.37 -18.78 13.18
CA ALA A 33 -18.12 -17.54 13.41
C ALA A 33 -17.94 -16.62 12.20
N SER A 34 -19.05 -16.10 11.65
CA SER A 34 -18.99 -15.10 10.59
C SER A 34 -18.64 -13.73 11.16
N VAL A 35 -17.72 -13.05 10.49
CA VAL A 35 -17.29 -11.68 10.77
C VAL A 35 -17.59 -10.84 9.54
N THR A 36 -18.21 -9.67 9.73
CA THR A 36 -18.43 -8.68 8.68
C THR A 36 -17.65 -7.42 9.03
N VAL A 37 -16.76 -6.98 8.14
CA VAL A 37 -15.91 -5.80 8.34
C VAL A 37 -15.85 -4.94 7.08
N ASN A 38 -15.72 -3.65 7.29
CA ASN A 38 -15.26 -2.73 6.26
C ASN A 38 -13.73 -2.82 6.17
N VAL A 39 -13.17 -2.83 4.96
CA VAL A 39 -11.74 -2.97 4.70
C VAL A 39 -11.25 -1.80 3.86
N GLN A 40 -10.11 -1.24 4.23
CA GLN A 40 -9.34 -0.29 3.43
C GLN A 40 -7.93 -0.87 3.22
N ASP A 41 -7.66 -1.31 2.00
CA ASP A 41 -6.31 -1.69 1.57
C ASP A 41 -5.55 -0.43 1.17
N LEU A 42 -4.43 -0.16 1.85
CA LEU A 42 -3.58 1.00 1.62
C LEU A 42 -2.48 0.66 0.61
N TYR A 43 -2.41 1.44 -0.46
CA TYR A 43 -1.47 1.28 -1.55
C TYR A 43 -0.60 2.53 -1.74
N LEU A 44 0.61 2.30 -2.24
CA LEU A 44 1.44 3.33 -2.86
C LEU A 44 1.26 3.28 -4.38
N ALA A 45 1.16 4.44 -5.01
CA ALA A 45 1.05 4.58 -6.46
C ALA A 45 2.41 4.91 -7.09
N SER A 46 2.72 4.26 -8.21
CA SER A 46 3.95 4.44 -8.99
C SER A 46 3.62 4.52 -10.49
N ASP A 47 4.58 4.99 -11.30
CA ASP A 47 4.50 4.99 -12.75
C ASP A 47 5.55 4.09 -13.43
N ASP A 48 6.44 3.45 -12.67
CA ASP A 48 7.48 2.54 -13.18
C ASP A 48 7.52 1.21 -12.40
N ALA A 49 7.41 0.09 -13.11
CA ALA A 49 7.50 -1.25 -12.52
C ALA A 49 8.92 -1.63 -12.05
N ALA A 50 9.92 -0.82 -12.36
CA ALA A 50 11.26 -0.93 -11.81
C ALA A 50 11.38 -0.37 -10.38
N ASP A 51 10.37 0.39 -9.93
CA ASP A 51 10.38 0.99 -8.60
C ASP A 51 10.17 -0.06 -7.51
N VAL A 52 10.81 0.19 -6.37
CA VAL A 52 10.73 -0.66 -5.18
C VAL A 52 10.51 0.21 -3.96
N ALA A 53 9.37 0.04 -3.30
CA ALA A 53 9.09 0.62 -1.99
C ALA A 53 9.88 -0.11 -0.90
N LEU A 54 10.61 0.63 -0.06
CA LEU A 54 11.56 0.06 0.90
C LEU A 54 11.06 0.13 2.34
N ASN A 55 10.47 1.26 2.73
CA ASN A 55 9.94 1.47 4.06
C ASN A 55 8.83 2.53 4.05
N VAL A 56 7.99 2.44 5.08
CA VAL A 56 7.03 3.45 5.50
C VAL A 56 7.37 3.84 6.93
N PHE A 57 7.29 5.12 7.27
CA PHE A 57 7.56 5.63 8.61
C PHE A 57 6.75 6.88 8.86
N ASN A 58 6.71 7.33 10.13
CA ASN A 58 5.93 8.48 10.56
C ASN A 58 4.43 8.37 10.18
N LEU A 59 3.86 7.16 10.22
CA LEU A 59 2.41 7.01 10.08
C LEU A 59 1.73 7.75 11.23
N ASP A 60 0.90 8.72 10.87
CA ASP A 60 0.01 9.41 11.80
C ASP A 60 -1.42 9.24 11.29
N LEU A 61 -2.21 8.52 12.07
CA LEU A 61 -3.60 8.24 11.75
C LEU A 61 -4.47 9.43 12.14
N VAL A 62 -5.42 9.76 11.28
CA VAL A 62 -6.52 10.66 11.67
C VAL A 62 -7.41 10.01 12.72
N ASP A 63 -8.13 10.83 13.49
CA ASP A 63 -9.00 10.34 14.57
C ASP A 63 -10.07 9.35 14.07
N SER A 64 -10.57 9.51 12.83
CA SER A 64 -11.52 8.58 12.21
C SER A 64 -10.95 7.20 11.90
N ALA A 65 -9.63 7.03 11.93
CA ALA A 65 -8.93 5.77 11.74
C ALA A 65 -8.44 5.14 13.06
N LYS A 66 -8.55 5.83 14.19
CA LYS A 66 -8.12 5.29 15.51
C LYS A 66 -9.18 4.38 16.12
N VAL A 67 -9.41 3.23 15.48
CA VAL A 67 -10.41 2.21 15.83
C VAL A 67 -9.77 0.91 16.32
N THR A 68 -10.55 0.01 16.92
CA THR A 68 -10.08 -1.35 17.28
C THR A 68 -10.14 -2.24 16.06
N TYR A 69 -9.07 -2.25 15.28
CA TYR A 69 -8.99 -3.03 14.05
C TYR A 69 -9.14 -4.54 14.31
N PHE A 70 -9.79 -5.22 13.37
CA PHE A 70 -9.97 -6.66 13.40
C PHE A 70 -8.62 -7.36 13.16
N GLN A 71 -8.31 -8.30 14.04
CA GLN A 71 -7.16 -9.19 14.00
C GLN A 71 -7.71 -10.61 14.05
N SER A 72 -7.42 -11.43 13.03
CA SER A 72 -7.93 -12.80 12.99
C SER A 72 -7.34 -13.62 14.14
N PHE A 73 -8.12 -14.54 14.71
CA PHE A 73 -7.66 -15.33 15.85
C PHE A 73 -6.34 -16.09 15.60
N THR A 74 -6.09 -16.51 14.36
CA THR A 74 -4.91 -17.29 13.99
C THR A 74 -3.71 -16.45 13.52
N SER A 75 -3.84 -15.12 13.52
CA SER A 75 -2.78 -14.15 13.19
C SER A 75 -2.88 -12.96 14.13
N THR A 76 -1.95 -12.86 15.08
CA THR A 76 -1.98 -11.76 16.04
C THR A 76 -0.87 -10.77 15.77
N GLY A 77 -1.21 -9.50 15.64
CA GLY A 77 -0.26 -8.41 15.50
C GLY A 77 -0.21 -7.85 14.08
N TRP A 78 0.68 -6.89 13.87
CA TRP A 78 0.59 -6.02 12.69
C TRP A 78 1.30 -6.52 11.45
N ILE A 79 1.79 -7.76 11.44
CA ILE A 79 2.44 -8.35 10.27
C ILE A 79 1.58 -9.46 9.68
N ALA A 80 1.62 -9.62 8.36
CA ALA A 80 0.92 -10.71 7.73
C ALA A 80 1.50 -12.08 8.13
N GLN A 81 0.70 -12.95 8.76
CA GLN A 81 1.17 -14.22 9.34
C GLN A 81 0.29 -15.44 9.01
N ASN A 82 -0.30 -15.50 7.81
CA ASN A 82 -0.98 -16.72 7.42
C ASN A 82 -0.01 -17.92 7.38
N ALA A 83 -0.17 -18.84 8.32
CA ALA A 83 0.65 -20.05 8.46
C ALA A 83 0.16 -21.20 7.55
N GLY A 84 -1.01 -21.06 6.93
CA GLY A 84 -1.64 -22.09 6.12
C GLY A 84 -2.23 -23.25 6.93
N GLY A 85 -2.67 -24.29 6.20
CA GLY A 85 -3.18 -25.53 6.79
C GLY A 85 -4.37 -25.29 7.72
N PRO A 86 -4.36 -25.82 8.96
CA PRO A 86 -5.49 -25.70 9.87
C PRO A 86 -5.71 -24.27 10.41
N PHE A 87 -4.73 -23.37 10.24
CA PHE A 87 -4.81 -21.97 10.70
C PHE A 87 -5.32 -21.02 9.63
N ASP A 88 -5.57 -21.54 8.43
CA ASP A 88 -5.97 -20.78 7.26
C ASP A 88 -7.48 -20.56 7.24
N ALA A 89 -7.92 -19.42 7.76
CA ALA A 89 -9.33 -19.03 7.82
C ALA A 89 -9.68 -18.02 6.70
N PRO A 90 -10.92 -18.04 6.16
CA PRO A 90 -11.39 -17.01 5.24
C PRO A 90 -11.26 -15.58 5.79
N ALA A 91 -11.56 -15.36 7.07
CA ALA A 91 -11.38 -14.05 7.72
C ALA A 91 -9.91 -13.65 7.81
N LEU A 92 -9.00 -14.57 8.14
CA LEU A 92 -7.56 -14.32 8.09
C LEU A 92 -7.13 -13.80 6.71
N ARG A 93 -7.54 -14.48 5.65
CA ARG A 93 -7.13 -14.13 4.29
C ARG A 93 -7.58 -12.75 3.81
N ARG A 94 -8.74 -12.28 4.28
CA ARG A 94 -9.48 -11.16 3.65
C ARG A 94 -9.89 -10.04 4.59
N ALA A 95 -9.97 -10.31 5.89
CA ALA A 95 -10.45 -9.38 6.90
C ALA A 95 -9.37 -9.04 7.93
N ASP A 96 -8.25 -9.76 8.01
CA ASP A 96 -7.16 -9.45 8.96
C ASP A 96 -6.51 -8.10 8.68
N SER A 97 -6.22 -7.35 9.75
CA SER A 97 -5.51 -6.07 9.63
C SER A 97 -4.01 -6.28 9.81
N PHE A 98 -3.21 -5.76 8.88
CA PHE A 98 -1.75 -5.91 8.91
C PHE A 98 -1.09 -4.83 8.06
N VAL A 99 0.21 -4.64 8.25
CA VAL A 99 1.08 -3.91 7.34
C VAL A 99 2.01 -4.87 6.60
N THR A 100 2.45 -4.45 5.42
CA THR A 100 3.34 -5.22 4.57
C THR A 100 4.19 -4.28 3.70
N MET A 101 5.24 -4.79 3.08
CA MET A 101 5.91 -4.13 1.96
C MET A 101 5.71 -5.00 0.71
N GLY A 102 4.52 -4.96 0.11
CA GLY A 102 4.16 -5.85 -1.00
C GLY A 102 4.16 -7.34 -0.60
N GLY A 103 4.55 -8.22 -1.52
CA GLY A 103 4.57 -9.67 -1.27
C GLY A 103 3.20 -10.35 -1.29
N PHE A 104 2.25 -9.74 -2.01
CA PHE A 104 0.90 -10.26 -2.26
C PHE A 104 0.69 -10.40 -3.77
N ASP A 105 -0.31 -11.20 -4.15
CA ASP A 105 -0.69 -11.36 -5.55
C ASP A 105 -0.96 -10.01 -6.21
N GLN A 106 -0.36 -9.81 -7.37
CA GLN A 106 -0.63 -8.69 -8.29
C GLN A 106 -1.66 -9.13 -9.33
N ASP A 107 -2.18 -8.19 -10.11
CA ASP A 107 -3.21 -8.45 -11.13
C ASP A 107 -4.53 -9.01 -10.57
N VAL A 108 -4.78 -8.81 -9.27
CA VAL A 108 -6.02 -9.21 -8.59
C VAL A 108 -6.66 -8.04 -7.86
N LEU A 109 -8.00 -7.98 -7.87
CA LEU A 109 -8.75 -6.87 -7.26
C LEU A 109 -8.70 -6.87 -5.73
N LEU A 110 -8.65 -8.05 -5.12
CA LEU A 110 -8.76 -8.23 -3.67
C LEU A 110 -7.72 -9.29 -3.25
N PRO A 111 -6.44 -8.90 -3.15
CA PRO A 111 -5.37 -9.84 -2.86
C PRO A 111 -5.62 -10.53 -1.51
N ALA A 112 -5.49 -11.85 -1.48
CA ALA A 112 -5.65 -12.62 -0.25
C ALA A 112 -4.30 -12.79 0.44
N GLN A 113 -4.30 -12.82 1.76
CA GLN A 113 -3.12 -13.21 2.53
C GLN A 113 -2.93 -14.72 2.37
N ALA A 114 -2.15 -15.13 1.38
CA ALA A 114 -1.72 -16.52 1.20
C ALA A 114 -0.65 -16.90 2.23
N PRO A 115 -0.39 -18.21 2.46
CA PRO A 115 0.70 -18.61 3.33
C PRO A 115 2.05 -18.05 2.86
N GLY A 116 2.73 -17.30 3.74
CA GLY A 116 3.98 -16.61 3.43
C GLY A 116 3.83 -15.25 2.70
N ALA A 117 2.60 -14.78 2.44
CA ALA A 117 2.38 -13.43 1.91
C ALA A 117 2.92 -12.37 2.87
N GLY A 118 3.58 -11.34 2.33
CA GLY A 118 4.20 -10.27 3.12
C GLY A 118 5.40 -10.69 3.98
N ALA A 119 5.90 -11.92 3.82
CA ALA A 119 7.04 -12.44 4.59
C ALA A 119 8.26 -11.53 4.45
N GLY A 120 8.90 -11.20 5.58
CA GLY A 120 10.05 -10.30 5.61
C GLY A 120 9.69 -8.84 5.88
N THR A 121 8.43 -8.51 6.17
CA THR A 121 8.05 -7.20 6.72
C THR A 121 8.52 -7.10 8.17
N GLY A 122 9.31 -6.07 8.48
CA GLY A 122 9.66 -5.66 9.84
C GLY A 122 8.80 -4.47 10.26
N ILE A 123 8.44 -4.40 11.53
CA ILE A 123 7.67 -3.29 12.12
C ILE A 123 8.48 -2.61 13.20
N ASP A 124 8.26 -1.32 13.39
CA ASP A 124 8.83 -0.57 14.49
C ASP A 124 8.11 -0.85 15.82
N PRO A 125 8.67 -0.40 16.96
CA PRO A 125 8.03 -0.56 18.26
C PRO A 125 6.75 0.28 18.49
N ASN A 126 6.47 1.30 17.67
CA ASN A 126 5.30 2.18 17.82
C ASN A 126 3.99 1.46 17.43
N PHE A 127 4.06 0.33 16.72
CA PHE A 127 2.93 -0.60 16.58
C PHE A 127 2.49 -1.26 17.89
N GLY A 128 3.29 -1.11 18.96
CA GLY A 128 3.01 -1.70 20.26
C GLY A 128 3.14 -3.22 20.24
N GLY A 129 2.21 -3.91 20.89
CA GLY A 129 2.16 -5.38 20.93
C GLY A 129 0.99 -5.96 20.14
N ASN A 130 0.88 -7.30 20.15
CA ASN A 130 -0.16 -8.08 19.47
C ASN A 130 -1.60 -7.80 19.91
N SER A 131 -1.82 -6.91 20.89
CA SER A 131 -3.14 -6.54 21.42
C SER A 131 -3.45 -5.04 21.26
N THR A 132 -2.60 -4.31 20.53
CA THR A 132 -2.81 -2.89 20.29
C THR A 132 -3.95 -2.70 19.28
N ASN A 133 -4.91 -1.84 19.62
CA ASN A 133 -6.12 -1.60 18.81
C ASN A 133 -5.81 -1.01 17.42
N TYR A 134 -4.82 -0.13 17.35
CA TYR A 134 -4.38 0.58 16.14
C TYR A 134 -2.88 0.89 16.23
N PRO A 135 -2.18 1.16 15.11
CA PRO A 135 -0.80 1.60 15.12
C PRO A 135 -0.64 2.88 15.95
N GLY A 136 0.38 2.94 16.82
CA GLY A 136 0.69 4.15 17.57
C GLY A 136 1.17 5.30 16.69
N ASP A 137 1.22 6.49 17.26
CA ASP A 137 1.69 7.68 16.53
C ASP A 137 3.13 7.46 16.02
N LEU A 138 3.38 7.91 14.80
CA LEU A 138 4.66 7.78 14.09
C LEU A 138 5.11 6.33 13.86
N ALA A 139 4.15 5.41 13.69
CA ALA A 139 4.46 4.02 13.37
C ALA A 139 5.12 3.86 11.99
N GLY A 140 5.94 2.82 11.84
CA GLY A 140 6.71 2.55 10.65
C GLY A 140 7.00 1.07 10.45
N TRP A 141 7.13 0.66 9.20
CA TRP A 141 7.44 -0.71 8.79
C TRP A 141 8.31 -0.71 7.55
N TYR A 142 9.04 -1.79 7.34
CA TYR A 142 10.10 -1.83 6.35
C TYR A 142 10.29 -3.25 5.81
N ASN A 143 10.95 -3.33 4.65
CA ASN A 143 11.46 -4.60 4.16
C ASN A 143 12.65 -5.03 5.01
N GLY A 144 12.44 -6.02 5.89
CA GLY A 144 13.40 -6.48 6.89
C GLY A 144 14.44 -7.48 6.39
N SER A 145 14.33 -7.98 5.15
CA SER A 145 15.31 -8.90 4.57
C SER A 145 15.72 -8.50 3.13
N PRO A 146 16.26 -7.29 2.91
CA PRO A 146 16.81 -6.91 1.62
C PRO A 146 18.13 -7.68 1.35
N PRO A 147 18.48 -7.99 0.09
CA PRO A 147 17.75 -7.70 -1.13
C PRO A 147 16.74 -8.81 -1.47
N ASN A 148 15.45 -8.49 -1.50
CA ASN A 148 14.40 -9.33 -2.08
C ASN A 148 13.46 -8.45 -2.92
N LEU A 149 12.48 -9.05 -3.58
CA LEU A 149 11.51 -8.33 -4.43
C LEU A 149 10.28 -7.81 -3.64
N ASN A 150 10.30 -7.85 -2.31
CA ASN A 150 9.24 -7.21 -1.54
C ASN A 150 9.29 -5.71 -1.77
N GLY A 151 8.11 -5.13 -1.96
CA GLY A 151 7.94 -3.74 -2.32
C GLY A 151 8.13 -3.45 -3.80
N GLN A 152 8.40 -4.45 -4.65
CA GLN A 152 8.44 -4.24 -6.09
C GLN A 152 7.06 -3.79 -6.60
N VAL A 153 7.05 -2.71 -7.36
CA VAL A 153 5.86 -2.17 -8.00
C VAL A 153 5.33 -3.16 -9.03
N GLY A 154 4.02 -3.32 -9.07
CA GLY A 154 3.34 -4.04 -10.13
C GLY A 154 1.87 -3.69 -10.22
N GLN A 155 1.11 -4.49 -10.97
CA GLN A 155 -0.30 -4.19 -11.23
C GLN A 155 -1.14 -4.43 -9.97
N VAL A 156 -1.70 -3.35 -9.44
CA VAL A 156 -2.56 -3.34 -8.25
C VAL A 156 -3.86 -2.60 -8.55
N PRO A 157 -4.92 -2.83 -7.78
CA PRO A 157 -6.18 -2.13 -8.00
C PRO A 157 -5.97 -0.62 -7.80
N GLN A 158 -6.44 0.18 -8.75
CA GLN A 158 -6.36 1.64 -8.70
C GLN A 158 -7.59 2.26 -9.36
N GLY A 159 -8.17 3.26 -8.70
CA GLY A 159 -9.27 4.06 -9.23
C GLY A 159 -10.65 3.39 -9.21
N PRO A 160 -11.69 4.11 -9.63
CA PRO A 160 -13.07 3.64 -9.58
C PRO A 160 -13.31 2.45 -10.51
N GLY A 161 -14.05 1.44 -10.03
CA GLY A 161 -14.53 0.33 -10.87
C GLY A 161 -13.54 -0.81 -11.10
N GLY A 162 -12.46 -0.91 -10.31
CA GLY A 162 -11.54 -2.05 -10.36
C GLY A 162 -10.60 -2.04 -11.56
N SER A 163 -10.13 -0.85 -11.95
CA SER A 163 -9.03 -0.74 -12.91
C SER A 163 -7.70 -1.07 -12.21
N PHE A 164 -6.67 -1.38 -13.00
CA PHE A 164 -5.31 -1.62 -12.48
C PHE A 164 -4.41 -0.43 -12.77
N GLY A 165 -3.48 -0.18 -11.85
CA GLY A 165 -2.37 0.74 -12.01
C GLY A 165 -1.12 0.17 -11.37
N LEU A 166 0.00 0.87 -11.52
CA LEU A 166 1.25 0.46 -10.91
C LEU A 166 1.30 0.93 -9.45
N GLY A 167 1.62 0.00 -8.55
CA GLY A 167 1.72 0.29 -7.13
C GLY A 167 2.12 -0.90 -6.27
N VAL A 168 2.03 -0.69 -4.96
CA VAL A 168 2.43 -1.66 -3.91
C VAL A 168 1.40 -1.63 -2.79
N LEU A 169 0.88 -2.80 -2.41
CA LEU A 169 0.10 -2.93 -1.18
C LEU A 169 1.04 -2.74 0.02
N ILE A 170 0.71 -1.80 0.90
CA ILE A 170 1.50 -1.52 2.11
C ILE A 170 0.75 -1.77 3.42
N GLY A 171 -0.56 -2.00 3.37
CA GLY A 171 -1.31 -2.45 4.53
C GLY A 171 -2.76 -2.75 4.20
N ARG A 172 -3.41 -3.49 5.10
CA ARG A 172 -4.84 -3.76 5.14
C ARG A 172 -5.35 -3.36 6.51
N PHE A 173 -6.41 -2.56 6.53
CA PHE A 173 -7.06 -2.12 7.75
C PHE A 173 -8.52 -2.54 7.68
N ALA A 174 -9.01 -3.23 8.70
CA ALA A 174 -10.35 -3.79 8.70
C ALA A 174 -11.06 -3.57 10.03
N TYR A 175 -12.31 -3.12 10.00
CA TYR A 175 -13.05 -2.79 11.22
C TYR A 175 -14.53 -3.15 11.09
N ASP A 176 -15.12 -3.65 12.19
CA ASP A 176 -16.56 -3.86 12.32
C ASP A 176 -17.22 -2.53 12.71
N GLY A 177 -17.36 -1.67 11.70
CA GLY A 177 -17.86 -0.31 11.83
C GLY A 177 -17.29 0.61 10.76
N ASP A 178 -17.65 1.89 10.84
CA ASP A 178 -17.13 2.90 9.93
C ASP A 178 -15.78 3.42 10.43
N PHE A 179 -14.84 3.59 9.50
CA PHE A 179 -13.56 4.24 9.72
C PHE A 179 -13.05 4.79 8.38
N ASP A 180 -12.13 5.75 8.43
CA ASP A 180 -11.56 6.35 7.23
C ASP A 180 -10.10 6.75 7.44
N LEU A 181 -9.21 6.22 6.59
CA LEU A 181 -7.79 6.56 6.56
C LEU A 181 -7.50 7.87 5.82
N THR A 182 -8.46 8.43 5.08
CA THR A 182 -8.31 9.71 4.37
C THR A 182 -7.74 10.78 5.31
N ASP A 183 -6.80 11.58 4.80
CA ASP A 183 -6.04 12.60 5.54
C ASP A 183 -5.00 12.07 6.54
N SER A 184 -4.86 10.74 6.73
CA SER A 184 -3.70 10.19 7.45
C SER A 184 -2.41 10.49 6.70
N THR A 185 -1.30 10.68 7.42
CA THR A 185 -0.01 10.99 6.81
C THR A 185 1.00 9.87 7.03
N LEU A 186 1.89 9.68 6.07
CA LEU A 186 3.00 8.74 6.15
C LEU A 186 4.16 9.23 5.28
N GLU A 187 5.37 8.82 5.60
CA GLU A 187 6.54 9.01 4.75
C GLU A 187 7.03 7.66 4.21
N VAL A 188 7.58 7.67 3.01
CA VAL A 188 8.04 6.46 2.30
C VAL A 188 9.45 6.68 1.81
N THR A 189 10.27 5.64 1.87
CA THR A 189 11.50 5.55 1.06
C THR A 189 11.31 4.53 -0.05
N TRP A 190 11.72 4.86 -1.27
CA TRP A 190 11.70 3.97 -2.43
C TRP A 190 12.97 4.13 -3.27
N ASN A 191 13.23 3.21 -4.18
CA ASN A 191 14.32 3.32 -5.15
C ASN A 191 13.96 2.65 -6.48
N GLN A 192 14.87 2.69 -7.45
CA GLN A 192 14.70 2.06 -8.77
C GLN A 192 15.35 0.66 -8.80
N GLY A 193 14.99 -0.20 -7.86
CA GLY A 193 15.53 -1.54 -7.74
C GLY A 193 16.91 -1.62 -7.07
N LEU A 194 17.47 -2.84 -7.04
CA LEU A 194 18.63 -3.17 -6.22
C LEU A 194 19.87 -2.35 -6.60
N GLY A 195 20.51 -1.76 -5.57
CA GLY A 195 21.75 -1.00 -5.74
C GLY A 195 21.56 0.45 -6.21
N THR A 196 20.32 0.90 -6.40
CA THR A 196 20.02 2.30 -6.73
C THR A 196 19.83 3.15 -5.46
N PRO A 197 20.17 4.45 -5.49
CA PRO A 197 19.96 5.36 -4.36
C PRO A 197 18.48 5.45 -3.97
N GLY A 198 18.21 5.55 -2.67
CA GLY A 198 16.87 5.79 -2.17
C GLY A 198 16.43 7.25 -2.33
N VAL A 199 15.14 7.43 -2.58
CA VAL A 199 14.40 8.69 -2.55
C VAL A 199 13.37 8.60 -1.43
N GLN A 200 13.03 9.74 -0.82
CA GLN A 200 12.08 9.83 0.29
C GLN A 200 11.05 10.92 0.01
N GLY A 201 9.81 10.68 0.44
CA GLY A 201 8.73 11.67 0.35
C GLY A 201 7.59 11.39 1.34
N GLY A 202 6.87 12.45 1.70
CA GLY A 202 5.67 12.38 2.53
C GLY A 202 4.39 12.39 1.70
N PHE A 203 3.40 11.62 2.14
CA PHE A 203 2.09 11.50 1.49
C PHE A 203 0.97 11.66 2.50
N THR A 204 -0.15 12.17 1.99
CA THR A 204 -1.43 12.20 2.69
C THR A 204 -2.36 11.24 1.96
N VAL A 205 -2.96 10.31 2.69
CA VAL A 205 -3.80 9.25 2.13
C VAL A 205 -5.03 9.86 1.43
N ASN A 206 -5.30 9.41 0.19
CA ASN A 206 -6.38 9.88 -0.68
C ASN A 206 -6.30 11.35 -1.11
N VAL A 207 -5.15 12.00 -0.88
CA VAL A 207 -4.87 13.34 -1.40
C VAL A 207 -3.79 13.20 -2.49
N PRO A 208 -4.07 13.59 -3.75
CA PRO A 208 -3.05 13.56 -4.79
C PRO A 208 -1.84 14.39 -4.38
N ALA A 209 -0.62 13.88 -4.61
CA ALA A 209 0.58 14.67 -4.34
C ALA A 209 0.51 16.00 -5.10
N PRO A 210 1.03 17.12 -4.55
CA PRO A 210 0.96 18.43 -5.18
C PRO A 210 1.42 18.49 -6.66
N GLY A 211 2.27 17.54 -7.09
CA GLY A 211 2.74 17.40 -8.47
C GLY A 211 1.81 16.63 -9.42
N ALA A 212 0.86 15.82 -8.92
CA ALA A 212 -0.03 15.00 -9.75
C ALA A 212 -1.00 15.83 -10.60
N PHE A 213 -1.30 17.07 -10.19
CA PHE A 213 -2.11 18.01 -10.98
C PHE A 213 -1.37 18.59 -12.19
N ALA A 214 -0.03 18.56 -12.20
CA ALA A 214 0.76 19.13 -13.30
C ALA A 214 0.67 18.28 -14.59
N PHE A 215 0.43 16.97 -14.48
CA PHE A 215 0.27 16.08 -15.64
C PHE A 215 -1.09 16.22 -16.33
N LEU A 216 -2.13 16.64 -15.61
CA LEU A 216 -3.45 16.89 -16.22
C LEU A 216 -3.49 18.20 -17.02
N GLY A 217 -2.65 19.17 -16.66
CA GLY A 217 -2.56 20.48 -17.35
C GLY A 217 -1.84 20.44 -18.70
N LEU A 218 -0.98 19.45 -18.95
CA LEU A 218 -0.16 19.39 -20.17
C LEU A 218 -0.85 18.69 -21.35
N ALA A 219 -1.89 17.87 -21.09
CA ALA A 219 -2.66 17.20 -22.13
C ALA A 219 -3.69 18.10 -22.85
N GLY A 220 -4.00 19.29 -22.30
CA GLY A 220 -5.03 20.18 -22.82
C GLY A 220 -4.59 21.20 -23.88
N LEU A 221 -3.29 21.29 -24.20
CA LEU A 221 -2.74 22.36 -25.04
C LEU A 221 -2.18 21.88 -26.39
N VAL A 222 -2.91 21.02 -27.11
CA VAL A 222 -2.61 20.75 -28.53
C VAL A 222 -3.59 21.53 -29.41
N GLY A 223 -3.05 22.61 -30.00
CA GLY A 223 -3.73 23.67 -30.73
C GLY A 223 -4.74 23.24 -31.80
N GLY A 224 -5.99 23.67 -31.60
CA GLY A 224 -6.99 23.75 -32.66
C GLY A 224 -6.65 24.87 -33.65
N ARG A 225 -5.93 24.56 -34.72
CA ARG A 225 -5.67 25.51 -35.82
C ARG A 225 -6.92 25.65 -36.68
N ARG A 226 -7.74 26.68 -36.41
CA ARG A 226 -8.81 27.17 -37.31
C ARG A 226 -8.22 27.43 -38.71
N ARG A 227 -8.71 26.73 -39.73
CA ARG A 227 -8.59 27.17 -41.13
C ARG A 227 -9.90 27.84 -41.56
N ARG A 228 -9.73 28.98 -42.22
CA ARG A 228 -10.75 29.84 -42.82
C ARG A 228 -11.49 29.11 -43.94
#